data_AF-A0A6N7RJW3-F1
#
_entry.id   AF-A0A6N7RJW3-F1
#
_cell.length_a   1.000
_cell.length_b   1.000
_cell.length_c   1.000
_cell.angle_alpha   90.00
_cell.angle_beta   90.00
_cell.angle_gamma   90.00
#
_symmetry.space_group_name_H-M   'P 1'
#
loop_
_entity.id
_entity.type
_entity.pdbx_description
1 polymer ?
#
loop_
_entity_poly.entity_id
_entity_poly.type
_entity_poly.pdbx_seq_one_letter_code
_entity_poly.pdbx_strand_id
1 'polypeptide(L)'
;MEQLTDAASGVSGCASAPSPNDASWRTKAGRAGKRGARLVVQLGVVVAVYAAGCALASVLPIQLPGNIVGMVLLLALLGTGLLKARHVGDACDCLLDNMSLFFIPAGVAIMGCFSLLEGNAAKFALVCVITTVLVFLATSYTVMLVSRLLAKRDARTADEEA
;
A
#
# COMPACT_ATOMS: atom_id res chain seq x y z
N MET A 1 -6.16 10.26 36.55
CA MET A 1 -4.93 10.21 37.37
C MET A 1 -5.15 9.19 38.47
N GLU A 2 -5.38 7.91 38.12
CA GLU A 2 -5.55 6.78 39.07
C GLU A 2 -5.67 5.43 38.30
N GLN A 3 -4.62 5.01 37.59
CA GLN A 3 -4.53 3.67 36.95
C GLN A 3 -3.05 3.26 36.76
N LEU A 4 -2.17 3.51 37.75
CA LEU A 4 -0.73 3.24 37.58
C LEU A 4 0.00 2.71 38.83
N THR A 5 -0.71 2.09 39.78
CA THR A 5 -0.04 1.52 40.96
C THR A 5 -0.82 0.34 41.53
N ASP A 6 -0.74 -0.82 40.89
CA ASP A 6 -0.66 -2.12 41.59
C ASP A 6 -0.33 -3.27 40.62
N ALA A 7 0.18 -4.39 41.14
CA ALA A 7 0.60 -5.63 40.45
C ALA A 7 2.08 -5.76 40.03
N ALA A 8 3.01 -5.13 40.77
CA ALA A 8 4.44 -5.44 40.76
C ALA A 8 4.84 -6.60 41.71
N SER A 9 3.96 -7.59 41.94
CA SER A 9 4.21 -8.73 42.83
C SER A 9 3.84 -10.05 42.17
N GLY A 10 4.77 -10.60 41.37
CA GLY A 10 4.55 -11.86 40.66
C GLY A 10 5.80 -12.44 39.99
N VAL A 11 6.99 -12.16 40.52
CA VAL A 11 8.22 -12.92 40.18
C VAL A 11 8.25 -14.16 41.06
N SER A 12 7.63 -15.24 40.60
CA SER A 12 7.86 -16.59 41.10
C SER A 12 7.43 -17.59 40.04
N GLY A 13 8.39 -18.04 39.23
CA GLY A 13 8.10 -18.98 38.14
C GLY A 13 9.27 -19.29 37.20
N CYS A 14 10.52 -19.17 37.65
CA CYS A 14 11.66 -19.74 36.94
C CYS A 14 11.75 -21.23 37.25
N ALA A 15 10.99 -22.09 36.57
CA ALA A 15 11.26 -23.53 36.49
C ALA A 15 10.35 -24.23 35.46
N SER A 16 10.74 -24.19 34.19
CA SER A 16 10.42 -25.29 33.28
C SER A 16 11.50 -25.36 32.20
N ALA A 17 12.27 -26.43 32.28
CA ALA A 17 13.37 -26.78 31.38
C ALA A 17 12.93 -26.80 29.90
N PRO A 18 13.81 -26.40 28.96
CA PRO A 18 13.52 -26.56 27.55
C PRO A 18 13.61 -28.04 27.13
N SER A 19 12.58 -28.49 26.43
CA SER A 19 12.44 -29.81 25.83
C SER A 19 13.42 -30.00 24.65
N PRO A 20 14.05 -31.18 24.50
CA PRO A 20 15.09 -31.49 23.48
C PRO A 20 14.56 -31.69 22.05
N ASN A 21 13.47 -31.00 21.66
CA ASN A 21 12.83 -31.14 20.34
C ASN A 21 12.98 -29.91 19.43
N ASP A 22 14.07 -29.16 19.55
CA ASP A 22 14.44 -28.00 18.73
C ASP A 22 15.24 -28.35 17.46
N ALA A 23 15.25 -29.62 17.03
CA ALA A 23 15.86 -30.05 15.77
C ALA A 23 15.10 -29.62 14.49
N SER A 24 14.07 -28.77 14.59
CA SER A 24 13.33 -28.22 13.44
C SER A 24 13.96 -26.96 12.82
N TRP A 25 14.93 -26.32 13.51
CA TRP A 25 15.53 -25.07 13.04
C TRP A 25 16.48 -25.23 11.83
N ARG A 26 17.09 -26.41 11.62
CA ARG A 26 18.04 -26.62 10.50
C ARG A 26 17.38 -26.77 9.13
N THR A 27 16.14 -27.26 9.04
CA THR A 27 15.49 -27.51 7.74
C THR A 27 14.71 -26.30 7.20
N LYS A 28 14.48 -25.28 8.04
CA LYS A 28 13.81 -24.02 7.65
C LYS A 28 14.70 -23.07 6.85
N ALA A 29 16.03 -23.15 7.01
CA ALA A 29 16.99 -22.25 6.38
C ALA A 29 17.03 -22.39 4.84
N GLY A 30 16.86 -23.60 4.30
CA GLY A 30 16.89 -23.84 2.84
C GLY A 30 15.63 -23.43 2.07
N ARG A 31 14.47 -23.29 2.75
CA ARG A 31 13.21 -22.88 2.11
C ARG A 31 13.02 -21.36 2.08
N ALA A 32 13.81 -20.59 2.83
CA ALA A 32 13.74 -19.13 2.84
C ALA A 32 14.21 -18.53 1.49
N GLY A 33 15.31 -19.04 0.93
CA GLY A 33 15.85 -18.55 -0.35
C GLY A 33 14.90 -18.76 -1.55
N LYS A 34 14.13 -19.86 -1.55
CA LYS A 34 13.14 -20.15 -2.61
C LYS A 34 11.92 -19.22 -2.58
N ARG A 35 11.66 -18.58 -1.44
CA ARG A 35 10.60 -17.56 -1.29
C ARG A 35 11.10 -16.19 -1.76
N GLY A 36 12.33 -15.83 -1.41
CA GLY A 36 12.98 -14.61 -1.91
C GLY A 36 13.10 -14.58 -3.44
N ALA A 37 13.52 -15.68 -4.06
CA ALA A 37 13.59 -15.76 -5.53
C ALA A 37 12.21 -15.61 -6.21
N ARG A 38 11.13 -16.09 -5.57
CA ARG A 38 9.77 -15.89 -6.06
C ARG A 38 9.34 -14.44 -5.95
N LEU A 39 9.67 -13.76 -4.85
CA LEU A 39 9.39 -12.32 -4.66
C LEU A 39 10.09 -11.47 -5.73
N VAL A 40 11.37 -11.75 -6.04
CA VAL A 40 12.11 -11.02 -7.08
C VAL A 40 11.49 -11.24 -8.46
N VAL A 41 11.09 -12.47 -8.78
CA VAL A 41 10.39 -12.78 -10.04
C VAL A 41 9.02 -12.08 -10.10
N GLN A 42 8.27 -12.07 -9.02
CA GLN A 42 6.97 -11.38 -8.91
C GLN A 42 7.12 -9.87 -9.07
N LEU A 43 8.11 -9.27 -8.42
CA LEU A 43 8.45 -7.86 -8.58
C LEU A 43 8.86 -7.54 -10.01
N GLY A 44 9.65 -8.42 -10.63
CA GLY A 44 10.03 -8.32 -12.05
C GLY A 44 8.81 -8.33 -12.98
N VAL A 45 7.79 -9.12 -12.69
CA VAL A 45 6.53 -9.12 -13.45
C VAL A 45 5.80 -7.79 -13.31
N VAL A 46 5.71 -7.21 -12.11
CA VAL A 46 5.08 -5.90 -11.91
C VAL A 46 5.82 -4.80 -12.68
N VAL A 47 7.15 -4.79 -12.63
CA VAL A 47 7.98 -3.85 -13.38
C VAL A 47 7.82 -4.05 -14.89
N ALA A 48 7.73 -5.29 -15.37
CA ALA A 48 7.51 -5.59 -16.78
C ALA A 48 6.14 -5.08 -17.27
N VAL A 49 5.08 -5.25 -16.48
CA VAL A 49 3.75 -4.71 -16.83
C VAL A 49 3.76 -3.19 -16.80
N TYR A 50 4.43 -2.57 -15.82
CA TYR A 50 4.60 -1.11 -15.79
C TYR A 50 5.38 -0.60 -17.02
N ALA A 51 6.47 -1.26 -17.40
CA ALA A 51 7.25 -0.93 -18.58
C ALA A 51 6.43 -1.08 -19.88
N ALA A 52 5.60 -2.12 -19.97
CA ALA A 52 4.66 -2.29 -21.07
C ALA A 52 3.62 -1.15 -21.10
N GLY A 53 3.11 -0.72 -19.94
CA GLY A 53 2.22 0.44 -19.82
C GLY A 53 2.88 1.75 -20.27
N CYS A 54 4.14 1.97 -19.93
CA CYS A 54 4.93 3.11 -20.43
C CYS A 54 5.16 3.03 -21.94
N ALA A 55 5.49 1.86 -22.48
CA ALA A 55 5.65 1.66 -23.92
C ALA A 55 4.34 1.93 -24.67
N LEU A 56 3.21 1.45 -24.13
CA LEU A 56 1.89 1.72 -24.68
C LEU A 56 1.53 3.21 -24.60
N ALA A 57 1.86 3.87 -23.49
CA ALA A 57 1.69 5.32 -23.32
C ALA A 57 2.54 6.12 -24.31
N SER A 58 3.72 5.64 -24.71
CA SER A 58 4.56 6.32 -25.70
C SER A 58 4.06 6.17 -27.15
N VAL A 59 3.26 5.13 -27.41
CA VAL A 59 2.62 4.91 -28.72
C VAL A 59 1.31 5.70 -28.85
N LEU A 60 0.62 5.96 -27.74
CA LEU A 60 -0.56 6.83 -27.75
C LEU A 60 -0.12 8.31 -27.61
N PRO A 61 -0.48 9.21 -28.54
CA PRO A 61 -0.07 10.63 -28.56
C PRO A 61 -0.73 11.50 -27.47
N ILE A 62 -1.18 10.90 -26.38
CA ILE A 62 -1.83 11.56 -25.24
C ILE A 62 -0.79 11.85 -24.17
N GLN A 63 -0.80 13.09 -23.66
CA GLN A 63 0.06 13.59 -22.55
C GLN A 63 -0.28 12.94 -21.19
N LEU A 64 -0.65 11.66 -21.15
CA LEU A 64 -0.88 10.97 -19.89
C LEU A 64 0.46 10.46 -19.34
N PRO A 65 0.79 10.77 -18.08
CA PRO A 65 1.96 10.18 -17.44
C PRO A 65 1.81 8.66 -17.40
N GLY A 66 2.86 7.95 -17.81
CA GLY A 66 2.84 6.49 -17.96
C GLY A 66 2.39 5.72 -16.71
N ASN A 67 2.49 6.31 -15.50
CA ASN A 67 1.98 5.74 -14.26
C ASN A 67 0.47 5.47 -14.28
N ILE A 68 -0.33 6.41 -14.81
CA ILE A 68 -1.78 6.23 -14.89
C ILE A 68 -2.12 5.10 -15.87
N VAL A 69 -1.42 5.05 -17.00
CA VAL A 69 -1.59 4.00 -18.02
C VAL A 69 -1.20 2.64 -17.45
N GLY A 70 -0.10 2.56 -16.69
CA GLY A 70 0.31 1.34 -15.99
C GLY A 70 -0.74 0.85 -14.99
N MET A 71 -1.35 1.74 -14.21
CA MET A 71 -2.43 1.40 -13.27
C MET A 71 -3.67 0.84 -13.99
N VAL A 72 -4.10 1.49 -15.08
CA VAL A 72 -5.24 1.02 -15.88
C VAL A 72 -4.92 -0.31 -16.57
N LEU A 73 -3.72 -0.48 -17.10
CA LEU A 73 -3.30 -1.71 -17.77
C LEU A 73 -3.24 -2.88 -16.78
N LEU A 74 -2.67 -2.66 -15.58
CA LEU A 74 -2.66 -3.66 -14.52
C LEU A 74 -4.08 -4.06 -14.10
N LEU A 75 -4.98 -3.06 -13.99
CA LEU A 75 -6.40 -3.30 -13.68
C LEU A 75 -7.09 -4.14 -14.77
N ALA A 76 -6.84 -3.85 -16.05
CA ALA A 76 -7.39 -4.63 -17.16
C ALA A 76 -6.85 -6.07 -17.18
N LEU A 77 -5.56 -6.26 -16.91
CA LEU A 77 -4.92 -7.58 -16.83
C LEU A 77 -5.42 -8.40 -15.63
N LEU A 78 -5.74 -7.72 -14.53
CA LEU A 78 -6.29 -8.34 -13.33
C LEU A 78 -7.77 -8.71 -13.55
N GLY A 79 -8.55 -7.84 -14.21
CA GLY A 79 -9.94 -8.09 -14.57
C GLY A 79 -10.13 -9.21 -15.59
N THR A 80 -9.17 -9.41 -16.49
CA THR A 80 -9.17 -10.54 -17.44
C THR A 80 -8.70 -11.86 -16.83
N GLY A 81 -8.30 -11.88 -15.55
CA GLY A 81 -7.88 -13.08 -14.83
C GLY A 81 -6.54 -13.68 -15.30
N LEU A 82 -5.88 -13.02 -16.26
CA LEU A 82 -4.62 -13.47 -16.85
C LEU A 82 -3.45 -13.30 -15.87
N LEU A 83 -3.56 -12.36 -14.93
CA LEU A 83 -2.62 -12.15 -13.84
C LEU A 83 -3.16 -12.75 -12.53
N LYS A 84 -2.48 -13.77 -11.98
CA LYS A 84 -2.83 -14.35 -10.69
C LYS A 84 -2.55 -13.31 -9.59
N ALA A 85 -3.59 -12.62 -9.10
CA ALA A 85 -3.50 -11.59 -8.05
C ALA A 85 -2.61 -12.01 -6.86
N ARG A 86 -2.65 -13.29 -6.50
CA ARG A 86 -1.85 -13.91 -5.45
C ARG A 86 -0.33 -13.72 -5.61
N HIS A 87 0.19 -13.60 -6.84
CA HIS A 87 1.62 -13.40 -7.08
C HIS A 87 2.03 -11.93 -7.01
N VAL A 88 1.12 -11.00 -7.30
CA VAL A 88 1.42 -9.56 -7.22
C VAL A 88 1.27 -9.06 -5.78
N GLY A 89 0.31 -9.60 -5.01
CA GLY A 89 0.07 -9.23 -3.62
C GLY A 89 1.31 -9.37 -2.72
N ASP A 90 1.98 -10.53 -2.75
CA ASP A 90 3.19 -10.77 -1.94
C ASP A 90 4.32 -9.76 -2.24
N ALA A 91 4.50 -9.37 -3.50
CA ALA A 91 5.51 -8.39 -3.91
C ALA A 91 5.11 -6.96 -3.52
N CYS A 92 3.83 -6.61 -3.64
CA CYS A 92 3.29 -5.33 -3.19
C CYS A 92 3.39 -5.17 -1.67
N ASP A 93 3.03 -6.18 -0.89
CA ASP A 93 3.15 -6.16 0.57
C ASP A 93 4.60 -5.99 1.00
N CYS A 94 5.54 -6.66 0.34
CA CYS A 94 6.97 -6.46 0.60
C CYS A 94 7.44 -5.02 0.30
N LEU A 95 6.93 -4.39 -0.77
CA LEU A 95 7.21 -2.99 -1.09
C LEU A 95 6.58 -2.04 -0.08
N LEU A 96 5.34 -2.32 0.32
CA LEU A 96 4.58 -1.54 1.29
C LEU A 96 5.25 -1.57 2.68
N ASP A 97 5.72 -2.73 3.10
CA ASP A 97 6.47 -2.93 4.36
C ASP A 97 7.80 -2.15 4.36
N ASN A 98 8.38 -1.93 3.18
CA ASN A 98 9.62 -1.16 2.99
C ASN A 98 9.38 0.26 2.42
N MET A 99 8.17 0.83 2.55
CA MET A 99 7.86 2.16 1.99
C MET A 99 8.80 3.26 2.50
N SER A 100 9.27 3.17 3.74
CA SER A 100 10.28 4.08 4.29
C SER A 100 11.52 4.18 3.42
N LEU A 101 11.95 3.08 2.79
CA LEU A 101 13.14 3.04 1.92
C LEU A 101 12.93 3.89 0.65
N PHE A 102 11.71 3.98 0.10
CA PHE A 102 11.41 4.82 -1.05
C PHE A 102 11.24 6.31 -0.68
N PHE A 103 10.89 6.60 0.57
CA PHE A 103 10.78 7.99 1.04
C PHE A 103 12.15 8.67 1.25
N ILE A 104 13.22 7.92 1.60
CA ILE A 104 14.57 8.50 1.77
C ILE A 104 15.07 9.16 0.46
N PRO A 105 15.12 8.46 -0.70
CA PRO A 105 15.61 9.05 -1.94
C PRO A 105 14.74 10.21 -2.43
N ALA A 106 13.42 10.09 -2.30
CA ALA A 106 12.48 11.14 -2.67
C ALA A 106 12.67 12.39 -1.78
N GLY A 107 12.87 12.21 -0.47
CA GLY A 107 13.14 13.30 0.47
C GLY A 107 14.47 14.01 0.19
N VAL A 108 15.53 13.26 -0.09
CA VAL A 108 16.84 13.83 -0.46
C VAL A 108 16.76 14.62 -1.77
N ALA A 109 16.01 14.14 -2.76
CA ALA A 109 15.77 14.88 -3.99
C ALA A 109 15.08 16.24 -3.74
N ILE A 110 14.12 16.28 -2.80
CA ILE A 110 13.42 17.52 -2.43
C ILE A 110 14.36 18.47 -1.68
N MET A 111 15.26 17.96 -0.83
CA MET A 111 16.25 18.79 -0.13
C MET A 111 17.17 19.55 -1.08
N GLY A 112 17.46 19.00 -2.27
CA GLY A 112 18.18 19.72 -3.33
C GLY A 112 17.46 20.99 -3.83
N CYS A 113 16.13 21.05 -3.69
CA CYS A 113 15.29 22.17 -4.09
C CYS A 113 14.84 23.05 -2.89
N PHE A 114 15.39 22.83 -1.70
CA PHE A 114 14.93 23.49 -0.46
C PHE A 114 15.00 25.02 -0.53
N SER A 115 15.97 25.56 -1.28
CA SER A 115 16.15 27.01 -1.45
C SER A 115 14.96 27.70 -2.14
N LEU A 116 14.20 27.01 -3.00
CA LEU A 116 12.96 27.55 -3.59
C LEU A 116 11.78 27.49 -2.60
N LEU A 117 11.87 26.58 -1.64
CA LEU A 117 10.83 26.32 -0.66
C LEU A 117 10.85 27.36 0.45
N GLU A 118 12.02 27.71 1.00
CA GLU A 118 12.14 28.73 2.07
C GLU A 118 11.56 30.09 1.68
N GLY A 119 11.79 30.54 0.44
CA GLY A 119 11.27 31.83 -0.03
C GLY A 119 9.74 31.90 -0.15
N ASN A 120 9.04 30.76 -0.16
CA ASN A 120 7.59 30.70 -0.30
C ASN A 120 6.92 29.67 0.64
N ALA A 121 7.60 29.25 1.72
CA ALA A 121 7.19 28.13 2.56
C ALA A 121 5.78 28.35 3.15
N ALA A 122 5.47 29.58 3.55
CA ALA A 122 4.15 29.96 4.03
C ALA A 122 3.03 29.77 2.99
N LYS A 123 3.31 30.06 1.71
CA LYS A 123 2.34 29.85 0.61
C LYS A 123 2.12 28.36 0.37
N PHE A 124 3.18 27.56 0.40
CA PHE A 124 3.07 26.11 0.28
C PHE A 124 2.27 25.50 1.44
N ALA A 125 2.55 25.90 2.68
CA ALA A 125 1.80 25.44 3.85
C ALA A 125 0.30 25.77 3.74
N LEU A 126 -0.03 27.00 3.32
CA LEU A 126 -1.42 27.41 3.09
C LEU A 126 -2.09 26.57 1.99
N VAL A 127 -1.42 26.37 0.85
CA VAL A 127 -1.92 25.51 -0.23
C VAL A 127 -2.15 24.09 0.25
N CYS A 128 -1.21 23.50 1.01
CA CYS A 128 -1.36 22.15 1.57
C CYS A 128 -2.58 22.04 2.51
N VAL A 129 -2.81 23.02 3.38
CA VAL A 129 -3.99 23.02 4.27
C VAL A 129 -5.28 23.11 3.44
N ILE A 130 -5.32 24.04 2.49
CA ILE A 130 -6.50 24.22 1.62
C ILE A 130 -6.77 22.96 0.80
N THR A 131 -5.76 22.36 0.17
CA THR A 131 -5.94 21.13 -0.61
C THR A 131 -6.34 19.96 0.26
N THR A 132 -5.82 19.84 1.48
CA THR A 132 -6.23 18.81 2.43
C THR A 132 -7.72 18.93 2.76
N VAL A 133 -8.19 20.14 3.09
CA VAL A 133 -9.61 20.39 3.37
C VAL A 133 -10.47 20.11 2.13
N LEU A 134 -10.06 20.59 0.96
CA LEU A 134 -10.79 20.37 -0.30
C LEU A 134 -10.88 18.88 -0.66
N VAL A 135 -9.78 18.14 -0.57
CA VAL A 135 -9.75 16.69 -0.82
C VAL A 135 -10.65 15.98 0.18
N PHE A 136 -10.59 16.33 1.47
CA PHE A 136 -11.43 15.72 2.49
C PHE A 136 -12.93 15.96 2.24
N LEU A 137 -13.30 17.20 1.88
CA LEU A 137 -14.68 17.54 1.52
C LEU A 137 -15.13 16.80 0.26
N ALA A 138 -14.29 16.74 -0.78
CA ALA A 138 -14.58 16.03 -2.01
C ALA A 138 -14.81 14.53 -1.73
N THR A 139 -13.89 13.88 -1.02
CA THR A 139 -14.02 12.47 -0.63
C THR A 139 -15.26 12.24 0.23
N SER A 140 -15.52 13.09 1.23
CA SER A 140 -16.72 13.00 2.07
C SER A 140 -18.00 13.11 1.25
N TYR A 141 -18.07 14.05 0.30
CA TYR A 141 -19.24 14.23 -0.55
C TYR A 141 -19.44 13.03 -1.50
N THR A 142 -18.37 12.53 -2.11
CA THR A 142 -18.41 11.32 -2.93
C THR A 142 -18.92 10.12 -2.14
N VAL A 143 -18.40 9.89 -0.94
CA VAL A 143 -18.83 8.78 -0.07
C VAL A 143 -20.28 8.96 0.36
N MET A 144 -20.72 10.17 0.71
CA MET A 144 -22.10 10.44 1.11
C MET A 144 -23.08 10.22 -0.06
N LEU A 145 -22.71 10.64 -1.27
CA LEU A 145 -23.51 10.42 -2.49
C LEU A 145 -23.61 8.93 -2.81
N VAL A 146 -22.49 8.22 -2.81
CA VAL A 146 -22.42 6.78 -3.09
C VAL A 146 -23.23 6.00 -2.04
N SER A 147 -23.04 6.27 -0.75
CA SER A 147 -23.77 5.60 0.34
C SER A 147 -25.29 5.83 0.24
N ARG A 148 -25.73 7.02 -0.19
CA ARG A 148 -27.15 7.30 -0.44
C ARG A 148 -27.71 6.56 -1.65
N LEU A 149 -26.92 6.41 -2.71
CA LEU A 149 -27.30 5.64 -3.90
C LEU A 149 -27.37 4.13 -3.63
N LEU A 150 -26.45 3.60 -2.82
CA LEU A 150 -26.46 2.21 -2.37
C LEU A 150 -27.63 1.93 -1.41
N ALA A 151 -27.91 2.80 -0.43
CA ALA A 151 -29.09 2.66 0.44
C ALA A 151 -30.42 2.63 -0.35
N LYS A 152 -30.48 3.36 -1.48
CA LYS A 152 -31.62 3.30 -2.41
C LYS A 152 -31.67 2.00 -3.24
N ARG A 153 -30.55 1.32 -3.47
CA ARG A 153 -30.53 0.00 -4.13
C ARG A 153 -30.90 -1.13 -3.16
N ASP A 154 -30.46 -1.05 -1.90
CA ASP A 154 -30.79 -2.06 -0.89
C ASP A 154 -32.30 -2.09 -0.61
N ALA A 155 -32.95 -0.93 -0.53
CA ALA A 155 -34.42 -0.84 -0.43
C ALA A 155 -35.16 -1.44 -1.63
N ARG A 156 -34.56 -1.41 -2.82
CA ARG A 156 -35.14 -1.97 -4.06
C ARG A 156 -34.95 -3.49 -4.17
N THR A 157 -33.96 -4.04 -3.45
CA THR A 157 -33.69 -5.48 -3.43
C THR A 157 -34.60 -6.20 -2.43
N ALA A 158 -35.01 -5.51 -1.36
CA ALA A 158 -36.02 -5.99 -0.40
C ALA A 158 -37.45 -6.04 -0.98
N ASP A 159 -37.77 -5.21 -1.98
CA ASP A 159 -39.06 -5.25 -2.71
C ASP A 159 -39.08 -6.34 -3.81
N GLU A 160 -37.92 -6.84 -4.27
CA GLU A 160 -37.85 -7.90 -5.30
C GLU A 160 -37.86 -9.31 -4.66
N GLU A 161 -37.65 -9.42 -3.35
CA GLU A 161 -37.79 -10.66 -2.57
C GLU A 161 -39.15 -10.77 -1.83
N ALA A 162 -40.08 -9.81 -2.01
CA ALA A 162 -41.42 -9.80 -1.40
C ALA A 162 -42.54 -10.02 -2.43
#